data_AF-A0A2D5YND5-F1
#
_entry.id   AF-A0A2D5YND5-F1
#
_cell.length_a   1.000
_cell.length_b   1.000
_cell.length_c   1.000
_cell.angle_alpha   90.00
_cell.angle_beta   90.00
_cell.angle_gamma   90.00
#
_symmetry.space_group_name_H-M   'P 1'
#
loop_
_entity.id
_entity.type
_entity.pdbx_description
1 polymer ?
#
loop_
_entity_poly.entity_id
_entity_poly.type
_entity_poly.pdbx_seq_one_letter_code
_entity_poly.pdbx_strand_id
1 'polypeptide(L)'
;MGPIIISMDIESLYQKVIEDLVKGKRPHLELSTEQIDLIKTELQNRSSKKELEPILCILDNSRTLSYEFYPGLLNILKNSKDSELLVMCLGASRKHIIECRHKDGHRMEIDFLNTLKELLKFDHYEVKEWTLRLIESLGSQSIFLKDDVLSIKPKLTIFNEHKKMTKELIELLEKRWAPRRGNE
;
A
#
# COMPACT_ATOMS: atom_id res chain seq x y z
N MET A 1 -17.02 4.15 -41.33
CA MET A 1 -16.44 4.68 -40.08
C MET A 1 -16.86 3.74 -38.97
N GLY A 2 -15.95 2.87 -38.52
CA GLY A 2 -16.21 2.02 -37.36
C GLY A 2 -16.28 2.87 -36.08
N PRO A 3 -16.92 2.37 -35.02
CA PRO A 3 -16.88 3.04 -33.73
C PRO A 3 -15.42 3.20 -33.31
N ILE A 4 -15.05 4.43 -32.91
CA ILE A 4 -13.78 4.70 -32.26
C ILE A 4 -13.87 4.01 -30.90
N ILE A 5 -13.36 2.78 -30.82
CA ILE A 5 -13.04 2.16 -29.54
C ILE A 5 -11.88 2.99 -29.01
N ILE A 6 -12.18 3.97 -28.15
CA ILE A 6 -11.15 4.62 -27.34
C ILE A 6 -10.49 3.46 -26.60
N SER A 7 -9.25 3.12 -26.96
CA SER A 7 -8.55 1.98 -26.38
C SER A 7 -8.52 2.16 -24.87
N MET A 8 -9.30 1.33 -24.18
CA MET A 8 -9.30 1.18 -22.73
C MET A 8 -8.00 0.51 -22.33
N ASP A 9 -6.93 1.29 -22.32
CA ASP A 9 -5.57 0.82 -22.07
C ASP A 9 -5.04 1.42 -20.77
N ILE A 10 -4.31 0.59 -20.03
CA ILE A 10 -3.57 0.96 -18.81
C ILE A 10 -2.71 2.18 -19.08
N GLU A 11 -2.07 2.26 -20.25
CA GLU A 11 -1.21 3.39 -20.61
C GLU A 11 -1.99 4.72 -20.66
N SER A 12 -3.21 4.72 -21.18
CA SER A 12 -4.04 5.93 -21.21
C SER A 12 -4.47 6.38 -19.81
N LEU A 13 -4.80 5.42 -18.93
CA LEU A 13 -5.13 5.71 -17.54
C LEU A 13 -3.92 6.27 -16.79
N TYR A 14 -2.76 5.64 -16.98
CA TYR A 14 -1.51 6.06 -16.39
C TYR A 14 -1.12 7.47 -16.84
N GLN A 15 -1.16 7.75 -18.15
CA GLN A 15 -0.81 9.05 -18.69
C GLN A 15 -1.71 10.17 -18.15
N LYS A 16 -3.01 9.91 -17.97
CA LYS A 16 -3.93 10.87 -17.31
C LYS A 16 -3.50 11.19 -15.88
N VAL A 17 -3.12 10.18 -15.10
CA VAL A 17 -2.62 10.35 -13.73
C VAL A 17 -1.35 11.19 -13.74
N ILE A 18 -0.40 10.87 -14.61
CA ILE A 18 0.88 11.61 -14.73
C ILE A 18 0.64 13.06 -15.13
N GLU A 19 -0.25 13.34 -16.08
CA GLU A 19 -0.56 14.71 -16.50
C GLU A 19 -1.10 15.58 -15.37
N ASP A 20 -1.93 15.03 -14.48
CA ASP A 20 -2.43 15.75 -13.31
C ASP A 20 -1.31 15.99 -12.29
N LEU A 21 -0.52 14.96 -11.99
CA LEU A 21 0.60 15.06 -11.04
C LEU A 21 1.65 16.09 -11.48
N VAL A 22 2.02 16.11 -12.76
CA VAL A 22 2.96 17.09 -13.33
C VAL A 22 2.44 18.52 -13.20
N LYS A 23 1.11 18.71 -13.27
CA LYS A 23 0.45 20.01 -13.04
C LYS A 23 0.31 20.37 -11.55
N GLY A 24 0.86 19.56 -10.64
CA GLY A 24 0.70 19.72 -9.19
C GLY A 24 -0.73 19.48 -8.72
N LYS A 25 -1.57 18.82 -9.52
CA LYS A 25 -2.96 18.51 -9.19
C LYS A 25 -3.06 17.12 -8.60
N ARG A 26 -3.99 16.95 -7.66
CA ARG A 26 -4.37 15.63 -7.18
C ARG A 26 -5.21 14.93 -8.25
N PRO A 27 -4.82 13.74 -8.73
CA PRO A 27 -5.64 13.01 -9.69
C PRO A 27 -6.99 12.64 -9.08
N HIS A 28 -8.05 12.76 -9.88
CA HIS A 28 -9.41 12.39 -9.49
C HIS A 28 -9.94 11.24 -10.35
N LEU A 29 -9.09 10.21 -10.55
CA LEU A 29 -9.42 9.09 -11.40
C LEU A 29 -10.47 8.19 -10.73
N GLU A 30 -11.66 8.12 -11.32
CA GLU A 30 -12.68 7.11 -10.98
C GLU A 30 -12.60 5.98 -12.00
N LEU A 31 -12.55 4.74 -11.53
CA LEU A 31 -12.44 3.53 -12.34
C LEU A 31 -13.83 2.92 -12.58
N SER A 32 -14.14 2.58 -13.83
CA SER A 32 -15.32 1.79 -14.16
C SER A 32 -15.11 0.31 -13.79
N THR A 33 -16.19 -0.47 -13.75
CA THR A 33 -16.13 -1.92 -13.50
C THR A 33 -15.21 -2.62 -14.50
N GLU A 34 -15.31 -2.27 -15.77
CA GLU A 34 -14.47 -2.87 -16.82
C GLU A 34 -12.98 -2.51 -16.65
N GLN A 35 -12.68 -1.31 -16.14
CA GLN A 35 -11.32 -0.90 -15.83
C GLN A 35 -10.78 -1.63 -14.60
N ILE A 36 -11.61 -1.89 -13.59
CA ILE A 36 -11.26 -2.73 -12.45
C ILE A 36 -10.92 -4.14 -12.92
N ASP A 37 -11.76 -4.76 -13.76
CA ASP A 37 -11.51 -6.10 -14.28
C ASP A 37 -10.22 -6.18 -15.11
N LEU A 38 -9.97 -5.17 -15.94
CA LEU A 38 -8.72 -5.05 -16.71
C LEU A 38 -7.51 -4.95 -15.77
N ILE A 39 -7.51 -4.00 -14.83
CA ILE A 39 -6.39 -3.77 -13.92
C ILE A 39 -6.13 -5.01 -13.07
N LYS A 40 -7.18 -5.66 -12.54
CA LYS A 40 -7.09 -6.90 -11.77
C LYS A 40 -6.39 -8.00 -12.57
N THR A 41 -6.78 -8.18 -13.83
CA THR A 41 -6.19 -9.17 -14.73
C THR A 41 -4.71 -8.86 -15.00
N GLU A 42 -4.40 -7.60 -15.34
CA GLU A 42 -3.03 -7.19 -15.64
C GLU A 42 -2.10 -7.26 -14.42
N LEU A 43 -2.61 -6.98 -13.21
CA LEU A 43 -1.86 -7.09 -11.96
C LEU A 43 -1.45 -8.54 -11.64
N GLN A 44 -2.18 -9.53 -12.15
CA GLN A 44 -1.86 -10.96 -12.00
C GLN A 44 -0.94 -11.49 -13.10
N ASN A 45 -1.01 -10.90 -14.31
CA ASN A 45 -0.27 -11.38 -15.48
C ASN A 45 1.13 -10.74 -15.63
N ARG A 46 1.34 -9.57 -15.04
CA ARG A 46 2.62 -8.84 -15.10
C ARG A 46 3.51 -9.20 -13.92
N SER A 47 4.81 -9.12 -14.13
CA SER A 47 5.80 -9.51 -13.09
C SER A 47 6.97 -8.55 -12.97
N SER A 48 7.29 -7.79 -14.02
CA SER A 48 8.39 -6.85 -13.98
C SER A 48 7.97 -5.52 -13.37
N LYS A 49 8.90 -4.84 -12.69
CA LYS A 49 8.68 -3.48 -12.16
C LYS A 49 8.13 -2.53 -13.23
N LYS A 50 8.74 -2.53 -14.42
CA LYS A 50 8.37 -1.65 -15.54
C LYS A 50 6.91 -1.82 -15.97
N GLU A 51 6.39 -3.05 -15.91
CA GLU A 51 5.01 -3.34 -16.30
C GLU A 51 4.01 -3.03 -15.18
N LEU A 52 4.42 -3.19 -13.91
CA LEU A 52 3.59 -3.02 -12.73
C LEU A 52 3.50 -1.58 -12.24
N GLU A 53 4.56 -0.79 -12.41
CA GLU A 53 4.63 0.60 -11.97
C GLU A 53 3.46 1.47 -12.48
N PRO A 54 3.09 1.44 -13.78
CA PRO A 54 1.91 2.17 -14.26
C PRO A 54 0.62 1.78 -13.53
N ILE A 55 0.44 0.48 -13.26
CA ILE A 55 -0.75 -0.03 -12.59
C ILE A 55 -0.78 0.43 -11.13
N LEU A 56 0.33 0.29 -10.41
CA LEU A 56 0.41 0.71 -9.02
C LEU A 56 0.21 2.22 -8.88
N CYS A 57 0.74 3.02 -9.82
CA CYS A 57 0.52 4.47 -9.86
C CYS A 57 -0.97 4.81 -10.06
N ILE A 58 -1.65 4.13 -10.99
CA ILE A 58 -3.10 4.26 -11.19
C ILE A 58 -3.86 3.97 -9.89
N LEU A 59 -3.54 2.84 -9.24
CA LEU A 59 -4.23 2.40 -8.03
C LEU A 59 -4.05 3.41 -6.88
N ASP A 60 -2.81 3.82 -6.62
CA ASP A 60 -2.49 4.79 -5.56
C ASP A 60 -3.25 6.12 -5.74
N ASN A 61 -3.45 6.54 -6.99
CA ASN A 61 -4.09 7.80 -7.35
C ASN A 61 -5.58 7.69 -7.74
N SER A 62 -6.17 6.51 -7.71
CA SER A 62 -7.60 6.32 -7.98
C SER A 62 -8.46 6.74 -6.80
N ARG A 63 -9.69 7.22 -7.01
CA ARG A 63 -10.64 7.47 -5.92
C ARG A 63 -11.48 6.22 -5.59
N THR A 64 -11.59 5.33 -6.56
CA THR A 64 -12.38 4.12 -6.46
C THR A 64 -11.71 3.14 -5.52
N LEU A 65 -12.47 2.64 -4.54
CA LEU A 65 -12.05 1.58 -3.64
C LEU A 65 -12.51 0.24 -4.22
N SER A 66 -11.60 -0.70 -4.41
CA SER A 66 -11.93 -2.06 -4.82
C SER A 66 -11.00 -3.08 -4.18
N TYR A 67 -11.60 -4.05 -3.50
CA TYR A 67 -10.89 -5.16 -2.87
C TYR A 67 -10.48 -6.24 -3.88
N GLU A 68 -10.96 -6.16 -5.12
CA GLU A 68 -10.64 -7.14 -6.16
C GLU A 68 -9.17 -7.18 -6.55
N PHE A 69 -8.43 -6.11 -6.27
CA PHE A 69 -6.98 -6.04 -6.48
C PHE A 69 -6.18 -6.79 -5.41
N TYR A 70 -6.81 -7.21 -4.30
CA TYR A 70 -6.14 -7.86 -3.18
C TYR A 70 -5.22 -9.02 -3.59
N PRO A 71 -5.66 -10.00 -4.42
CA PRO A 71 -4.79 -11.13 -4.77
C PRO A 71 -3.50 -10.71 -5.48
N GLY A 72 -3.57 -9.75 -6.41
CA GLY A 72 -2.41 -9.26 -7.15
C GLY A 72 -1.48 -8.43 -6.28
N LEU A 73 -2.03 -7.50 -5.48
CA LEU A 73 -1.26 -6.70 -4.53
C LEU A 73 -0.55 -7.58 -3.51
N LEU A 74 -1.25 -8.56 -2.92
CA LEU A 74 -0.67 -9.49 -1.97
C LEU A 74 0.45 -10.32 -2.61
N ASN A 75 0.27 -10.78 -3.85
CA ASN A 75 1.29 -11.52 -4.57
C ASN A 75 2.59 -10.70 -4.76
N ILE A 76 2.46 -9.42 -5.12
CA ILE A 76 3.62 -8.51 -5.25
C ILE A 76 4.32 -8.32 -3.89
N LEU A 77 3.55 -8.05 -2.83
CA LEU A 77 4.08 -7.86 -1.48
C LEU A 77 4.81 -9.11 -0.94
N LYS A 78 4.31 -10.31 -1.26
CA LYS A 78 4.92 -11.58 -0.81
C LYS A 78 6.21 -11.93 -1.56
N ASN A 79 6.28 -11.61 -2.85
CA ASN A 79 7.28 -12.20 -3.75
C ASN A 79 8.32 -11.20 -4.29
N SER A 80 8.05 -9.89 -4.24
CA SER A 80 8.99 -8.89 -4.73
C SER A 80 10.20 -8.74 -3.80
N LYS A 81 11.37 -8.57 -4.42
CA LYS A 81 12.62 -8.16 -3.75
C LYS A 81 13.05 -6.74 -4.12
N ASP A 82 12.30 -6.07 -4.98
CA ASP A 82 12.56 -4.71 -5.42
C ASP A 82 11.93 -3.73 -4.43
N SER A 83 12.77 -2.92 -3.78
CA SER A 83 12.35 -2.01 -2.70
C SER A 83 11.36 -0.95 -3.19
N GLU A 84 11.58 -0.43 -4.39
CA GLU A 84 10.77 0.66 -4.95
C GLU A 84 9.40 0.14 -5.37
N LEU A 85 9.36 -1.05 -6.01
CA LEU A 85 8.12 -1.74 -6.33
C LEU A 85 7.31 -2.08 -5.08
N LEU A 86 7.98 -2.51 -4.01
CA LEU A 86 7.33 -2.77 -2.73
C LEU A 86 6.72 -1.50 -2.13
N VAL A 87 7.44 -0.37 -2.16
CA VAL A 87 6.94 0.93 -1.67
C VAL A 87 5.70 1.37 -2.43
N MET A 88 5.71 1.30 -3.77
CA MET A 88 4.54 1.60 -4.60
C MET A 88 3.36 0.69 -4.27
N CYS A 89 3.62 -0.61 -4.11
CA CYS A 89 2.59 -1.60 -3.79
C CYS A 89 2.01 -1.40 -2.39
N LEU A 90 2.83 -0.99 -1.41
CA LEU A 90 2.39 -0.62 -0.07
C LEU A 90 1.46 0.60 -0.14
N GLY A 91 1.82 1.64 -0.91
CA GLY A 91 0.96 2.81 -1.16
C GLY A 91 -0.43 2.41 -1.67
N ALA A 92 -0.49 1.67 -2.78
CA ALA A 92 -1.74 1.17 -3.35
C ALA A 92 -2.53 0.28 -2.37
N SER A 93 -1.85 -0.55 -1.58
CA SER A 93 -2.47 -1.47 -0.62
C SER A 93 -3.20 -0.75 0.51
N ARG A 94 -2.74 0.43 0.94
CA ARG A 94 -3.46 1.22 1.96
C ARG A 94 -4.91 1.47 1.55
N LYS A 95 -5.11 1.92 0.31
CA LYS A 95 -6.44 2.22 -0.23
C LYS A 95 -7.24 0.95 -0.52
N HIS A 96 -6.68 0.07 -1.33
CA HIS A 96 -7.45 -1.04 -1.90
C HIS A 96 -7.59 -2.26 -0.99
N ILE A 97 -6.78 -2.34 0.08
CA ILE A 97 -6.86 -3.41 1.06
C ILE A 97 -7.42 -2.86 2.37
N ILE A 98 -6.74 -1.92 3.01
CA ILE A 98 -7.11 -1.47 4.36
C ILE A 98 -8.38 -0.62 4.35
N GLU A 99 -8.42 0.45 3.53
CA GLU A 99 -9.59 1.34 3.49
C GLU A 99 -10.85 0.62 2.99
N CYS A 100 -10.71 -0.27 1.99
CA CYS A 100 -11.79 -1.18 1.56
C CYS A 100 -12.36 -2.00 2.73
N ARG A 101 -11.52 -2.75 3.45
CA ARG A 101 -11.97 -3.64 4.53
C ARG A 101 -12.57 -2.85 5.69
N HIS A 102 -11.99 -1.70 6.02
CA HIS A 102 -12.56 -0.80 7.03
C HIS A 102 -13.93 -0.25 6.63
N LYS A 103 -14.09 0.18 5.38
CA LYS A 103 -15.38 0.66 4.86
C LYS A 103 -16.46 -0.43 4.96
N ASP A 104 -16.09 -1.67 4.68
CA ASP A 104 -17.02 -2.81 4.69
C ASP A 104 -17.15 -3.46 6.09
N GLY A 105 -16.49 -2.94 7.12
CA GLY A 105 -16.55 -3.49 8.49
C GLY A 105 -15.88 -4.85 8.67
N HIS A 106 -15.02 -5.25 7.74
CA HIS A 106 -14.34 -6.55 7.77
C HIS A 106 -13.00 -6.48 8.49
N ARG A 107 -12.61 -7.60 9.10
CA ARG A 107 -11.26 -7.80 9.64
C ARG A 107 -10.25 -8.03 8.52
N MET A 108 -9.00 -7.70 8.82
CA MET A 108 -7.90 -8.04 7.93
C MET A 108 -7.61 -9.53 7.89
N GLU A 109 -7.28 -10.01 6.71
CA GLU A 109 -6.83 -11.37 6.44
C GLU A 109 -5.51 -11.63 7.14
N ILE A 110 -5.41 -12.81 7.78
CA ILE A 110 -4.18 -13.25 8.44
C ILE A 110 -2.99 -13.27 7.47
N ASP A 111 -3.24 -13.63 6.22
CA ASP A 111 -2.24 -13.67 5.15
C ASP A 111 -1.62 -12.30 4.87
N PHE A 112 -2.43 -11.25 4.90
CA PHE A 112 -1.95 -9.88 4.73
C PHE A 112 -1.14 -9.44 5.95
N LEU A 113 -1.64 -9.70 7.16
CA LEU A 113 -0.92 -9.38 8.40
C LEU A 113 0.44 -10.08 8.47
N ASN A 114 0.50 -11.37 8.12
CA ASN A 114 1.74 -12.13 8.05
C ASN A 114 2.69 -11.58 6.98
N THR A 115 2.15 -11.09 5.86
CA THR A 115 2.96 -10.44 4.82
C THR A 115 3.60 -9.14 5.36
N LEU A 116 2.85 -8.31 6.10
CA LEU A 116 3.42 -7.12 6.74
C LEU A 116 4.51 -7.48 7.77
N LYS A 117 4.32 -8.55 8.54
CA LYS A 117 5.33 -9.08 9.46
C LYS A 117 6.65 -9.41 8.76
N GLU A 118 6.59 -10.06 7.60
CA GLU A 118 7.79 -10.37 6.83
C GLU A 118 8.42 -9.11 6.22
N LEU A 119 7.63 -8.14 5.75
CA LEU A 119 8.14 -6.87 5.22
C LEU A 119 8.85 -6.00 6.29
N LEU A 120 8.49 -6.11 7.57
CA LEU A 120 9.25 -5.45 8.65
C LEU A 120 10.70 -5.94 8.75
N LYS A 121 10.98 -7.17 8.31
CA LYS A 121 12.32 -7.77 8.30
C LYS A 121 13.12 -7.40 7.04
N PHE A 122 12.50 -6.74 6.06
CA PHE A 122 13.14 -6.38 4.80
C PHE A 122 14.32 -5.44 5.02
N ASP A 123 15.47 -5.68 4.39
CA ASP A 123 16.70 -4.89 4.60
C ASP A 123 16.70 -3.55 3.83
N HIS A 124 15.61 -2.80 3.94
CA HIS A 124 15.47 -1.47 3.35
C HIS A 124 14.56 -0.62 4.23
N TYR A 125 15.07 0.50 4.74
CA TYR A 125 14.34 1.30 5.73
C TYR A 125 13.11 2.00 5.17
N GLU A 126 13.11 2.36 3.89
CA GLU A 126 11.90 2.90 3.27
C GLU A 126 10.78 1.85 3.23
N VAL A 127 11.11 0.58 2.90
CA VAL A 127 10.11 -0.50 2.93
C VAL A 127 9.58 -0.70 4.34
N LYS A 128 10.45 -0.66 5.37
CA LYS A 128 10.02 -0.72 6.78
C LYS A 128 9.13 0.45 7.16
N GLU A 129 9.48 1.67 6.76
CA GLU A 129 8.69 2.86 7.03
C GLU A 129 7.29 2.73 6.41
N TRP A 130 7.21 2.41 5.12
CA TRP A 130 5.93 2.27 4.44
C TRP A 130 5.10 1.10 4.99
N THR A 131 5.75 0.01 5.38
CA THR A 131 5.09 -1.09 6.10
C THR A 131 4.51 -0.61 7.42
N LEU A 132 5.26 0.16 8.22
CA LEU A 132 4.78 0.74 9.48
C LEU A 132 3.64 1.74 9.28
N ARG A 133 3.65 2.54 8.20
CA ARG A 133 2.53 3.44 7.84
C ARG A 133 1.24 2.65 7.57
N LEU A 134 1.35 1.50 6.91
CA LEU A 134 0.22 0.61 6.70
C LEU A 134 -0.25 -0.02 8.01
N ILE A 135 0.68 -0.49 8.85
CA ILE A 135 0.35 -1.05 10.18
C ILE A 135 -0.37 0.00 11.03
N GLU A 136 0.09 1.24 11.03
CA GLU A 136 -0.59 2.34 11.71
C GLU A 136 -2.03 2.53 11.20
N SER A 137 -2.22 2.43 9.89
CA SER A 137 -3.53 2.54 9.24
C SER A 137 -4.49 1.39 9.62
N LEU A 138 -4.03 0.27 10.18
CA LEU A 138 -4.88 -0.84 10.66
C LEU A 138 -5.68 -0.51 11.94
N GLY A 139 -5.40 0.62 12.60
CA GLY A 139 -6.08 1.01 13.83
C GLY A 139 -5.84 0.01 14.96
N SER A 140 -6.89 -0.52 15.57
CA SER A 140 -6.79 -1.47 16.70
C SER A 140 -6.21 -2.83 16.30
N GLN A 141 -6.38 -3.25 15.04
CA GLN A 141 -5.86 -4.53 14.54
C GLN A 141 -4.32 -4.56 14.48
N SER A 142 -3.67 -3.39 14.47
CA SER A 142 -2.22 -3.25 14.50
C SER A 142 -1.56 -3.94 15.71
N ILE A 143 -2.29 -4.13 16.81
CA ILE A 143 -1.79 -4.79 18.02
C ILE A 143 -1.29 -6.21 17.74
N PHE A 144 -1.84 -6.88 16.71
CA PHE A 144 -1.40 -8.21 16.28
C PHE A 144 0.09 -8.24 15.92
N LEU A 145 0.63 -7.12 15.40
CA LEU A 145 2.00 -6.99 14.93
C LEU A 145 2.94 -6.37 15.98
N LYS A 146 2.48 -6.20 17.22
CA LYS A 146 3.20 -5.45 18.26
C LYS A 146 4.64 -5.93 18.45
N ASP A 147 4.84 -7.21 18.69
CA ASP A 147 6.17 -7.75 19.01
C ASP A 147 7.11 -7.66 17.79
N ASP A 148 6.57 -7.89 16.59
CA ASP A 148 7.32 -7.75 15.34
C ASP A 148 7.77 -6.30 15.09
N VAL A 149 6.87 -5.34 15.30
CA VAL A 149 7.15 -3.90 15.20
C VAL A 149 8.22 -3.48 16.21
N LEU A 150 8.11 -3.93 17.47
CA LEU A 150 9.09 -3.58 18.51
C LEU A 150 10.48 -4.17 18.23
N SER A 151 10.53 -5.36 17.63
CA SER A 151 11.79 -6.06 17.35
C SER A 151 12.69 -5.31 16.36
N ILE A 152 12.12 -4.46 15.49
CA ILE A 152 12.85 -3.74 14.44
C ILE A 152 13.22 -2.30 14.83
N LYS A 153 12.98 -1.90 16.08
CA LYS A 153 13.20 -0.52 16.54
C LYS A 153 14.66 -0.07 16.31
N PRO A 154 14.89 0.99 15.52
CA PRO A 154 16.25 1.46 15.26
C PRO A 154 16.91 2.03 16.52
N LYS A 155 18.17 1.64 16.78
CA LYS A 155 18.96 2.16 17.92
C LYS A 155 19.54 3.55 17.63
N LEU A 156 20.05 3.77 16.41
CA LEU A 156 20.64 5.03 15.95
C LEU A 156 19.97 5.47 14.64
N THR A 157 19.55 6.73 14.58
CA THR A 157 18.76 7.29 13.46
C THR A 157 19.43 8.48 12.78
N ILE A 158 20.66 8.83 13.17
CA ILE A 158 21.34 10.02 12.64
C ILE A 158 21.67 9.78 11.16
N PHE A 159 21.40 10.78 10.31
CA PHE A 159 21.68 10.81 8.86
C PHE A 159 20.84 9.87 7.97
N ASN A 160 19.73 9.29 8.45
CA ASN A 160 18.79 8.57 7.59
C ASN A 160 17.34 8.89 7.97
N GLU A 161 16.64 9.58 7.06
CA GLU A 161 15.26 10.05 7.29
C GLU A 161 14.29 8.88 7.47
N HIS A 162 14.39 7.83 6.65
CA HIS A 162 13.55 6.64 6.80
C HIS A 162 13.76 5.90 8.13
N LYS A 163 15.00 5.83 8.63
CA LYS A 163 15.29 5.30 9.98
C LYS A 163 14.65 6.14 11.07
N LYS A 164 14.71 7.46 10.94
CA LYS A 164 14.08 8.41 11.86
C LYS A 164 12.55 8.21 11.85
N MET A 165 11.93 8.21 10.68
CA MET A 165 10.48 7.99 10.52
C MET A 165 10.04 6.62 11.05
N THR A 166 10.81 5.57 10.79
CA THR A 166 10.59 4.23 11.34
C THR A 166 10.53 4.28 12.87
N LYS A 167 11.49 4.94 13.52
CA LYS A 167 11.50 5.08 14.98
C LYS A 167 10.28 5.86 15.49
N GLU A 168 9.94 6.97 14.85
CA GLU A 168 8.79 7.80 15.23
C GLU A 168 7.45 7.05 15.09
N LEU A 169 7.28 6.26 14.03
CA LEU A 169 6.10 5.41 13.83
C LEU A 169 6.00 4.32 14.89
N ILE A 170 7.12 3.67 15.26
CA ILE A 170 7.14 2.67 16.33
C ILE A 170 6.74 3.31 17.66
N GLU A 171 7.28 4.48 18.00
CA GLU A 171 6.96 5.18 19.24
C GLU A 171 5.49 5.64 19.28
N LEU A 172 4.91 6.01 18.14
CA LEU A 172 3.49 6.32 18.00
C LEU A 172 2.62 5.08 18.27
N LEU A 173 2.97 3.95 17.66
CA LEU A 173 2.27 2.67 17.84
C LEU A 173 2.37 2.17 19.30
N GLU A 174 3.55 2.28 19.91
CA GLU A 174 3.77 1.96 21.33
C GLU A 174 2.81 2.74 22.24
N LYS A 175 2.67 4.05 22.02
CA LYS A 175 1.73 4.89 22.77
C LYS A 175 0.28 4.47 22.57
N ARG A 176 -0.09 4.07 21.34
CA ARG A 176 -1.45 3.62 21.00
C ARG A 176 -1.81 2.29 21.70
N TRP A 177 -0.84 1.39 21.86
CA TRP A 177 -1.03 0.09 22.49
C TRP A 177 -0.89 0.11 24.01
N ALA A 178 -0.38 1.20 24.59
CA ALA A 178 -0.27 1.33 26.03
C ALA A 178 -1.65 1.21 26.68
N PRO A 179 -1.78 0.52 27.83
CA PRO A 179 -3.02 0.47 28.58
C PRO A 179 -3.49 1.90 28.84
N ARG A 180 -4.76 2.20 28.54
CA ARG A 180 -5.36 3.45 29.02
C ARG A 180 -5.31 3.38 30.53
N ARG A 181 -4.51 4.23 31.17
CA ARG A 181 -4.61 4.42 32.62
C ARG A 181 -6.05 4.86 32.87
N GLY A 182 -6.84 3.99 33.49
CA GLY A 182 -8.14 4.39 34.00
C GLY A 182 -7.89 5.53 34.98
N ASN A 183 -8.62 6.64 34.82
CA ASN A 183 -8.78 7.54 35.94
C ASN A 183 -9.47 6.71 37.04
N GLU A 184 -8.77 6.54 38.15
CA GLU A 184 -9.34 6.13 39.43
C GLU A 184 -10.53 7.03 39.81
#